data_AF-A0A7X7HUS2-F1
#
_entry.id   AF-A0A7X7HUS2-F1
#
_cell.length_a   1.000
_cell.length_b   1.000
_cell.length_c   1.000
_cell.angle_alpha   90.00
_cell.angle_beta   90.00
_cell.angle_gamma   90.00
#
_symmetry.space_group_name_H-M   'P 1'
#
loop_
_entity.id
_entity.type
_entity.pdbx_description
1 polymer ?
#
loop_
_entity_poly.entity_id
_entity_poly.type
_entity_poly.pdbx_seq_one_letter_code
_entity_poly.pdbx_strand_id
1 'polypeptide(L)' 'TVGAALEQFYIWDMVVHRWDIARATGLDAGLTDAEIDEMEQGADSFGDALYMDGICRPGVTAPSGAGRLEQVLARLGRVA' A
#
# COMPACT_ATOMS: atom_id res chain seq x y z
N THR A 1 -14.98 -15.49 6.73
CA THR A 1 -16.22 -15.35 5.94
C THR A 1 -15.87 -14.77 4.57
N VAL A 2 -16.81 -14.65 3.63
CA VAL A 2 -16.56 -13.90 2.38
C VAL A 2 -16.12 -12.47 2.67
N GLY A 3 -16.75 -11.80 3.65
CA GLY A 3 -16.34 -10.46 4.10
C GLY A 3 -14.87 -10.39 4.51
N ALA A 4 -14.42 -11.31 5.36
CA ALA A 4 -13.02 -11.36 5.79
C ALA A 4 -12.04 -11.55 4.63
N ALA A 5 -12.41 -12.30 3.59
CA ALA A 5 -11.56 -12.46 2.41
C ALA A 5 -11.48 -11.17 1.57
N LEU A 6 -12.58 -10.41 1.46
CA LEU A 6 -12.57 -9.11 0.78
C LEU A 6 -11.70 -8.10 1.54
N GLU A 7 -11.84 -8.05 2.87
CA GLU A 7 -10.99 -7.21 3.73
C GLU A 7 -9.51 -7.56 3.56
N GLN A 8 -9.16 -8.84 3.66
CA GLN A 8 -7.78 -9.29 3.63
C GLN A 8 -7.08 -9.09 2.28
N PHE A 9 -7.79 -9.25 1.16
CA PHE A 9 -7.15 -9.29 -0.16
C PHE A 9 -7.46 -8.11 -1.07
N TYR A 10 -8.55 -7.38 -0.83
CA TYR A 10 -9.02 -6.37 -1.79
C TYR A 10 -9.14 -4.97 -1.18
N ILE A 11 -9.57 -4.83 0.07
CA ILE A 11 -9.91 -3.50 0.61
C ILE A 11 -8.66 -2.67 0.90
N TRP A 12 -7.60 -3.26 1.46
CA TRP A 12 -6.36 -2.51 1.74
C TRP A 12 -5.71 -1.95 0.46
N ASP A 13 -5.81 -2.66 -0.67
CA ASP A 13 -5.28 -2.19 -1.95
C ASP A 13 -6.07 -0.99 -2.51
N MET A 14 -7.36 -0.87 -2.17
CA MET A 14 -8.14 0.33 -2.53
C MET A 14 -7.63 1.59 -1.81
N VAL A 15 -7.10 1.47 -0.60
CA VAL A 15 -6.45 2.58 0.11
C VAL A 15 -5.20 3.03 -0.64
N VAL A 16 -4.38 2.08 -1.11
CA VAL A 16 -3.20 2.35 -1.95
C VAL A 16 -3.63 3.09 -3.23
N HIS A 17 -4.69 2.64 -3.89
CA HIS A 17 -5.18 3.29 -5.11
C HIS A 17 -5.82 4.66 -4.87
N ARG A 18 -6.41 4.90 -3.69
CA ARG A 18 -6.83 6.26 -3.31
C ARG A 18 -5.63 7.19 -3.26
N TRP A 19 -4.48 6.74 -2.74
CA TRP A 19 -3.24 7.49 -2.80
C TRP A 19 -2.77 7.70 -4.26
N ASP A 20 -2.80 6.66 -5.10
CA ASP A 20 -2.39 6.76 -6.51
C ASP A 20 -3.22 7.85 -7.24
N ILE A 21 -4.54 7.88 -7.04
CA ILE A 21 -5.45 8.87 -7.65
C ILE A 21 -5.19 10.28 -7.11
N ALA A 22 -5.08 10.43 -5.78
CA ALA A 22 -4.82 11.72 -5.16
C ALA A 22 -3.49 12.31 -5.68
N ARG A 23 -2.42 11.50 -5.72
CA ARG A 23 -1.12 11.90 -6.24
C ARG A 23 -1.18 12.33 -7.71
N ALA A 24 -1.89 11.57 -8.55
CA ALA A 24 -2.06 11.85 -9.97
C ALA A 24 -2.88 13.13 -10.24
N THR A 25 -3.75 13.52 -9.31
CA THR A 25 -4.62 14.70 -9.44
C THR A 25 -4.14 15.91 -8.65
N GLY A 26 -3.01 15.81 -7.95
CA GLY A 26 -2.47 16.87 -7.11
C GLY A 26 -3.30 17.14 -5.85
N LEU A 27 -4.07 16.15 -5.39
CA LEU A 27 -4.88 16.20 -4.18
C LEU A 27 -4.15 15.54 -3.01
N ASP A 28 -4.54 15.93 -1.80
CA ASP A 28 -4.18 15.19 -0.59
C ASP A 28 -5.06 13.93 -0.51
N ALA A 29 -4.42 12.78 -0.31
CA ALA A 29 -5.13 11.53 -0.12
C ALA A 29 -5.87 11.52 1.22
N GLY A 30 -5.41 12.25 2.24
CA GLY A 30 -6.01 12.26 3.57
C GLY A 30 -6.04 10.86 4.20
N LEU A 31 -4.94 10.10 4.05
CA LEU A 31 -4.81 8.78 4.67
C LEU A 31 -4.62 8.92 6.18
N THR A 32 -5.34 8.11 6.94
CA THR A 32 -5.20 8.03 8.40
C THR A 32 -4.13 7.02 8.81
N ASP A 33 -3.64 7.10 10.05
CA ASP A 33 -2.69 6.11 10.58
C ASP A 33 -3.26 4.68 10.54
N ALA A 34 -4.56 4.51 10.80
CA ALA A 34 -5.21 3.21 10.74
C ALA A 34 -5.22 2.62 9.31
N GLU A 35 -5.41 3.47 8.30
CA GLU A 35 -5.34 3.04 6.90
C GLU A 35 -3.91 2.72 6.47
N ILE A 36 -2.91 3.41 7.02
CA ILE A 36 -1.50 3.03 6.83
C ILE A 36 -1.23 1.67 7.50
N ASP A 37 -1.77 1.42 8.70
CA ASP A 37 -1.67 0.11 9.36
C ASP A 37 -2.30 -1.00 8.49
N GLU A 38 -3.43 -0.74 7.84
CA GLU A 38 -4.09 -1.68 6.93
C GLU A 38 -3.23 -1.99 5.69
N MET A 39 -2.59 -0.96 5.10
CA MET A 39 -1.66 -1.16 3.98
C MET A 39 -0.46 -2.04 4.36
N GLU A 40 0.12 -1.80 5.54
CA GLU A 40 1.25 -2.57 6.06
C GLU A 40 0.86 -4.04 6.29
N GLN A 41 -0.26 -4.27 6.99
CA GLN A 41 -0.78 -5.62 7.27
C GLN A 41 -1.19 -6.36 5.99
N GLY A 42 -1.80 -5.64 5.04
CA GLY A 42 -2.14 -6.17 3.72
C GLY A 42 -0.90 -6.67 2.98
N ALA A 43 0.15 -5.85 2.90
CA ALA A 43 1.42 -6.23 2.28
C ALA A 43 2.11 -7.42 3.00
N ASP A 44 2.03 -7.48 4.33
CA ASP A 44 2.56 -8.60 5.12
C ASP A 44 1.82 -9.91 4.85
N SER A 45 0.50 -9.85 4.65
CA SER A 45 -0.32 -11.05 4.43
C SER A 45 0.04 -11.83 3.16
N PHE A 46 0.66 -11.16 2.18
CA PHE A 46 1.16 -11.79 0.96
C PHE A 46 2.56 -12.40 1.12
N GLY A 47 3.36 -11.93 2.09
CA GLY A 47 4.75 -12.36 2.25
C GLY A 47 5.55 -12.26 0.93
N ASP A 48 6.28 -13.32 0.59
CA ASP A 48 7.06 -13.38 -0.66
C ASP A 48 6.17 -13.32 -1.92
N ALA A 49 4.89 -13.72 -1.81
CA ALA A 49 3.96 -13.67 -2.94
C ALA A 49 3.66 -12.24 -3.40
N LEU A 50 3.92 -11.23 -2.56
CA LEU A 50 3.72 -9.82 -2.89
C LEU A 50 4.43 -9.42 -4.19
N TYR A 51 5.57 -10.05 -4.50
CA TYR A 51 6.40 -9.76 -5.67
C TYR A 51 6.30 -10.82 -6.78
N MET A 52 5.30 -11.70 -6.73
CA MET A 52 4.99 -12.57 -7.86
C MET A 52 4.42 -11.76 -9.02
N ASP A 53 4.62 -12.26 -10.25
CA ASP A 53 4.10 -11.64 -11.46
C ASP A 53 2.58 -11.37 -11.34
N GLY A 54 2.20 -10.10 -11.54
CA GLY A 54 0.82 -9.64 -11.49
C GLY A 54 0.34 -9.11 -10.14
N ILE A 55 1.17 -9.08 -9.08
CA ILE A 55 0.81 -8.51 -7.77
C ILE A 55 1.43 -7.12 -7.60
N CYS A 56 2.62 -7.01 -6.99
CA CYS A 56 3.38 -5.76 -6.93
C CYS A 56 4.69 -5.92 -7.68
N ARG A 57 5.15 -4.83 -8.31
CA ARG A 57 6.55 -4.75 -8.73
C ARG A 57 7.48 -4.84 -7.51
N PRO A 58 8.75 -5.22 -7.69
CA PRO A 58 9.74 -5.13 -6.61
C PRO A 58 9.69 -3.74 -5.96
N GLY A 59 9.68 -3.73 -4.63
CA GLY A 59 9.72 -2.49 -3.86
C GLY A 59 10.97 -1.67 -4.15
N VAL A 60 10.89 -0.37 -3.91
CA VAL A 60 12.01 0.58 -4.04
C VAL A 60 12.57 0.94 -2.66
N THR A 61 13.75 1.53 -2.63
CA THR A 61 14.33 2.04 -1.39
C THR A 61 13.62 3.32 -0.97
N ALA A 62 13.03 3.33 0.23
CA ALA A 62 12.46 4.54 0.82
C ALA A 62 13.57 5.59 1.09
N PRO A 63 13.27 6.90 0.99
CA PRO A 63 14.20 7.95 1.39
C PRO A 63 14.71 7.80 2.82
N SER A 64 15.92 8.28 3.09
CA SER A 64 16.44 8.31 4.46
C SER A 64 15.56 9.18 5.36
N GLY A 65 15.09 8.63 6.47
CA GLY A 65 14.18 9.33 7.38
C GLY A 65 12.73 9.35 6.91
N ALA A 66 12.38 8.55 5.90
CA ALA A 66 11.01 8.39 5.41
C ALA A 66 10.04 8.06 6.55
N GLY A 67 8.87 8.72 6.53
CA GLY A 67 7.75 8.40 7.40
C GLY A 67 7.10 7.06 7.04
N ARG A 68 6.15 6.60 7.86
CA ARG A 68 5.48 5.29 7.67
C ARG A 68 4.84 5.14 6.29
N LEU A 69 4.10 6.16 5.85
CA LEU A 69 3.44 6.15 4.55
C LEU A 69 4.44 5.97 3.40
N GLU A 70 5.55 6.71 3.43
CA GLU A 70 6.59 6.64 2.39
C GLU A 70 7.27 5.26 2.38
N GLN A 71 7.47 4.65 3.54
CA GLN A 71 8.05 3.31 3.66
C GLN A 71 7.12 2.23 3.07
N VAL A 72 5.83 2.23 3.42
CA VAL A 72 4.89 1.24 2.87
C VAL A 72 4.66 1.46 1.37
N LEU A 73 4.59 2.70 0.89
CA LEU A 73 4.50 3.01 -0.54
C LEU A 73 5.74 2.51 -1.31
N ALA A 74 6.93 2.74 -0.76
CA ALA A 74 8.18 2.26 -1.34
C ALA A 74 8.20 0.73 -1.44
N ARG A 75 7.75 0.02 -0.39
CA ARG A 75 7.58 -1.44 -0.41
C ARG A 75 6.62 -1.90 -1.50
N LEU A 76 5.55 -1.13 -1.75
CA LEU A 76 4.57 -1.39 -2.81
C LEU A 76 5.03 -0.87 -4.20
N GLY A 77 6.27 -0.42 -4.34
CA GLY A 77 6.87 0.02 -5.60
C GLY A 77 6.48 1.43 -6.06
N ARG A 78 5.92 2.26 -5.16
CA ARG A 78 5.62 3.68 -5.42
C ARG A 78 6.76 4.59 -4.94
N VAL A 79 6.85 5.76 -5.55
CA VAL A 79 7.72 6.87 -5.11
C VAL A 79 6.81 8.06 -4.80
N ALA A 80 6.88 8.58 -3.58
CA ALA A 80 6.09 9.74 -3.16
C ALA A 80 6.52 11.05 -3.85
#